data_AF-A0A964NWY1-F1
#
_entry.id   AF-A0A964NWY1-F1
#
_cell.length_a   1.000
_cell.length_b   1.000
_cell.length_c   1.000
_cell.angle_alpha   90.00
_cell.angle_beta   90.00
_cell.angle_gamma   90.00
#
_symmetry.space_group_name_H-M   'P 1'
#
loop_
_entity.id
_entity.type
_entity.pdbx_description
1 polymer ?
#
loop_
_entity_poly.entity_id
_entity_poly.type
_entity_poly.pdbx_seq_one_letter_code
_entity_poly.pdbx_strand_id
1 'polypeptide(L)'
;MRCGNCGTLNPEEASFCAKCGTALASNQYSSSTSTVPVEAQAGAVADAWVPSTSELASLGQRAGSWIIDWVLQAIPYIGLIPFFINCVLYRRGSTIGLSIASARIIRENGDVSGFYHTAVRQMAAILSFIPLGLGYWWAFWDPHRQTWHDKIMHTYVVRNTPELESRKGTSSKGAVVTFWAALAVALVLVTLVSALVLAAMSAFLGTGLF
;
A
#
# COMPACT_ATOMS: atom_id res chain seq x y z
N MET A 1 26.61 12.52 37.35
CA MET A 1 26.65 11.12 37.88
C MET A 1 27.17 10.09 36.85
N ARG A 2 27.75 8.97 37.30
CA ARG A 2 28.29 7.89 36.43
C ARG A 2 27.22 6.85 36.13
N CYS A 3 27.03 6.49 34.86
CA CYS A 3 26.07 5.46 34.48
C CYS A 3 26.53 4.07 34.95
N GLY A 4 25.67 3.35 35.68
CA GLY A 4 25.97 1.99 36.17
C GLY A 4 26.04 0.92 35.08
N ASN A 5 25.47 1.19 33.89
CA ASN A 5 25.47 0.26 32.76
C ASN A 5 26.70 0.46 31.85
N CYS A 6 26.94 1.68 31.34
CA CYS A 6 28.01 1.93 30.36
C CYS A 6 29.19 2.76 30.89
N GLY A 7 29.18 3.18 32.15
CA GLY A 7 30.26 3.92 32.80
C GLY A 7 30.43 5.38 32.36
N THR A 8 29.59 5.89 31.44
CA THR A 8 29.67 7.27 30.96
C THR A 8 29.31 8.27 32.06
N LEU A 9 30.05 9.37 32.13
CA LEU A 9 29.74 10.53 32.98
C LEU A 9 28.62 11.35 32.33
N ASN A 10 27.53 11.55 33.07
CA ASN A 10 26.39 12.37 32.67
C ASN A 10 26.24 13.54 33.68
N PRO A 11 25.56 14.65 33.31
CA PRO A 11 25.23 15.72 34.25
C PRO A 11 24.44 15.20 35.47
N GLU A 12 24.41 15.94 36.58
CA GLU A 12 23.77 15.49 37.82
C GLU A 12 22.24 15.50 37.74
N GLU A 13 21.66 16.40 36.95
CA GLU A 13 20.23 16.42 36.62
C GLU A 13 19.81 15.44 35.51
N ALA A 14 20.71 14.63 34.95
CA ALA A 14 20.38 13.76 33.82
C ALA A 14 19.51 12.56 34.24
N SER A 15 18.27 12.50 33.74
CA SER A 15 17.36 11.36 33.94
C SER A 15 17.78 10.10 33.17
N PHE A 16 18.56 10.24 32.10
CA PHE A 16 19.01 9.13 31.24
C PHE A 16 20.48 9.27 30.85
N CYS A 17 21.13 8.14 30.57
CA CYS A 17 22.49 8.16 30.06
C CYS A 17 22.54 8.56 28.57
N ALA A 18 23.31 9.59 28.24
CA ALA A 18 23.47 10.09 26.88
C ALA A 18 24.11 9.09 25.89
N LYS A 19 24.77 8.04 26.39
CA LYS A 19 25.45 7.04 25.56
C LYS A 19 24.63 5.78 25.36
N CYS A 20 24.05 5.22 26.42
CA CYS A 20 23.37 3.93 26.36
C CYS A 20 21.86 3.99 26.59
N GLY A 21 21.29 5.16 26.93
CA GLY A 21 19.84 5.32 27.11
C GLY A 21 19.27 4.75 28.42
N THR A 22 20.08 4.10 29.25
CA THR A 22 19.63 3.56 30.55
C THR A 22 19.24 4.68 31.51
N ALA A 23 18.11 4.50 32.20
CA ALA A 23 17.62 5.41 33.23
C ALA A 23 18.66 5.57 34.36
N LEU A 24 18.84 6.81 34.80
CA LEU A 24 19.71 7.17 35.91
C LEU A 24 18.80 7.55 37.09
N ALA A 25 19.09 7.03 38.29
CA ALA A 25 18.33 7.38 39.48
C ALA A 25 18.60 8.84 39.86
N SER A 26 17.76 9.77 39.41
CA SER A 26 17.84 11.16 39.84
C SER A 26 17.36 11.26 41.30
N ASN A 27 18.20 11.84 42.15
CA ASN A 27 17.83 12.16 43.52
C ASN A 27 16.65 13.14 43.51
N GLN A 28 15.64 12.83 44.31
CA GLN A 28 14.40 13.58 44.44
C GLN A 28 14.65 15.09 44.63
N TYR A 29 14.27 15.90 43.65
CA TYR A 29 14.30 17.35 43.76
C TYR A 29 13.08 17.81 44.58
N SER A 30 13.34 18.27 45.80
CA SER A 30 12.35 18.89 46.67
C SER A 30 11.86 20.20 46.05
N SER A 31 10.54 20.35 46.02
CA SER A 31 9.81 21.53 45.59
C SER A 31 10.37 22.82 46.21
N SER A 32 10.95 23.71 45.40
CA SER A 32 11.02 25.14 45.73
C SER A 32 10.89 25.99 44.47
N THR A 33 9.85 26.84 44.51
CA THR A 33 9.48 27.87 43.57
C THR A 33 10.68 28.67 43.06
N SER A 34 10.93 28.69 41.75
CA SER A 34 11.88 29.61 41.12
C SER A 34 11.44 29.95 39.70
N THR A 35 11.41 31.25 39.41
CA THR A 35 11.14 31.88 38.11
C THR A 35 12.16 31.44 37.06
N VAL A 36 11.75 30.61 36.09
CA VAL A 36 12.60 30.18 34.96
C VAL A 36 12.03 30.74 33.65
N PRO A 37 12.86 31.28 32.74
CA PRO A 37 12.43 31.81 31.44
C PRO A 37 11.74 30.73 30.58
N VAL A 38 10.73 31.15 29.83
CA VAL A 38 9.76 30.30 29.10
C VAL A 38 10.43 29.32 28.12
N GLU A 39 11.63 29.60 27.61
CA GLU A 39 12.38 28.68 26.73
C GLU A 39 12.88 27.40 27.44
N ALA A 40 13.15 27.45 28.75
CA ALA A 40 13.59 26.27 29.51
C ALA A 40 12.43 25.37 29.97
N GLN A 41 11.18 25.87 29.95
CA GLN A 41 10.01 25.09 30.31
C GLN A 41 9.61 24.08 29.22
N ALA A 42 9.98 24.31 27.96
CA ALA A 42 9.65 23.39 26.87
C ALA A 42 10.34 22.01 27.02
N GLY A 43 11.53 21.96 27.62
CA GLY A 43 12.24 20.70 27.90
C GLY A 43 11.71 19.97 29.14
N ALA A 44 11.40 20.71 30.20
CA ALA A 44 10.98 20.13 31.49
C ALA A 44 9.62 19.41 31.44
N VAL A 45 8.73 19.79 30.51
CA VAL A 45 7.41 19.14 30.36
C VAL A 45 7.52 17.78 29.65
N ALA A 46 8.56 17.58 28.82
CA ALA A 46 8.78 16.30 28.14
C ALA A 46 9.21 15.19 29.10
N ASP A 47 9.98 15.54 30.15
CA ASP A 47 10.47 14.57 31.14
C ASP A 47 9.39 14.14 32.15
N ALA A 48 8.28 14.88 32.27
CA ALA A 48 7.22 14.59 33.24
C ALA A 48 6.33 13.39 32.86
N TRP A 49 6.24 13.03 31.58
CA TRP A 49 5.39 11.94 31.07
C TRP A 49 6.12 10.64 30.80
N VAL A 50 7.45 10.63 30.89
CA VAL A 50 8.28 9.44 30.67
C VAL A 50 8.48 8.72 32.01
N PRO A 51 7.97 7.49 32.18
CA PRO A 51 8.16 6.74 33.42
C PRO A 51 9.65 6.58 33.71
N SER A 52 10.08 6.86 34.95
CA SER A 52 11.50 6.84 35.36
C SER A 52 12.17 5.46 35.24
N THR A 53 11.40 4.41 34.99
CA THR A 53 11.86 3.03 34.77
C THR A 53 11.93 2.63 33.30
N SER A 54 11.55 3.51 32.36
CA SER A 54 11.52 3.18 30.94
C SER A 54 12.89 3.37 30.26
N GLU A 55 13.30 2.41 29.43
CA GLU A 55 14.51 2.52 28.61
C GLU A 55 14.19 3.25 27.31
N LEU A 56 15.00 4.25 26.94
CA LEU A 56 14.81 4.99 25.69
C LEU A 56 15.04 4.07 24.50
N ALA A 57 14.12 4.10 23.54
CA ALA A 57 14.28 3.36 22.29
C ALA A 57 15.56 3.81 21.57
N SER A 58 16.41 2.84 21.23
CA SER A 58 17.62 3.07 20.44
C SER A 58 17.30 3.67 19.07
N LEU A 59 18.24 4.43 18.50
CA LEU A 59 18.11 4.97 17.14
C LEU A 59 17.81 3.86 16.12
N GLY A 60 18.38 2.67 16.31
CA GLY A 60 18.11 1.50 15.47
C GLY A 60 16.66 1.01 15.55
N GLN A 61 16.07 0.98 16.74
CA GLN A 61 14.66 0.62 16.92
C GLN A 61 13.71 1.63 16.24
N ARG A 62 14.02 2.92 16.33
CA ARG A 62 13.24 3.98 15.69
C ARG A 62 13.33 3.93 14.17
N ALA A 63 14.53 3.71 13.63
CA ALA A 63 14.72 3.55 12.20
C ALA A 63 14.03 2.27 11.69
N GLY A 64 14.11 1.18 12.45
CA GLY A 64 13.47 -0.09 12.11
C GLY A 64 11.95 0.01 12.06
N SER A 65 11.32 0.66 13.04
CA SER A 65 9.86 0.86 13.03
C SER A 65 9.42 1.69 11.83
N TRP A 66 10.14 2.77 11.51
CA TRP A 66 9.83 3.60 10.34
C TRP A 66 9.89 2.82 9.02
N ILE A 67 10.87 1.92 8.86
CA ILE A 67 11.00 1.06 7.68
C ILE A 67 9.83 0.07 7.59
N ILE A 68 9.45 -0.55 8.70
CA ILE A 68 8.33 -1.51 8.75
C ILE A 68 7.03 -0.82 8.33
N ASP A 69 6.75 0.35 8.89
CA ASP A 69 5.57 1.14 8.54
C ASP A 69 5.55 1.49 7.06
N TRP A 70 6.71 1.86 6.51
CA TRP A 70 6.85 2.20 5.09
C TRP A 70 6.63 0.98 4.18
N VAL A 71 7.16 -0.19 4.55
CA VAL A 71 6.97 -1.44 3.79
C VAL A 71 5.51 -1.86 3.79
N LEU A 72 4.86 -1.87 4.97
CA LEU A 72 3.43 -2.20 5.07
C LEU A 72 2.58 -1.24 4.24
N GLN A 73 2.92 0.05 4.25
CA GLN A 73 2.26 1.06 3.44
C GLN A 73 2.51 0.89 1.94
N ALA A 74 3.67 0.36 1.52
CA ALA A 74 4.05 0.18 0.12
C ALA A 74 3.33 -1.00 -0.57
N ILE A 75 2.93 -2.04 0.18
CA ILE A 75 2.26 -3.26 -0.33
C ILE A 75 1.10 -2.96 -1.33
N PRO A 76 0.11 -2.10 -1.03
CA PRO A 76 -0.97 -1.80 -1.97
C PRO A 76 -0.49 -1.13 -3.27
N TYR A 77 0.60 -0.39 -3.23
CA TYR A 77 1.14 0.32 -4.39
C TYR A 77 1.95 -0.60 -5.32
N ILE A 78 2.56 -1.66 -4.79
CA ILE A 78 3.31 -2.65 -5.60
C ILE A 78 2.40 -3.29 -6.66
N GLY A 79 1.13 -3.53 -6.33
CA GLY A 79 0.14 -4.08 -7.26
C GLY A 79 -0.29 -3.11 -8.38
N LEU A 80 -0.05 -1.81 -8.25
CA LEU A 80 -0.49 -0.81 -9.23
C LEU A 80 0.29 -0.88 -10.54
N ILE A 81 1.58 -1.25 -10.50
CA ILE A 81 2.42 -1.34 -11.70
C ILE A 81 1.89 -2.39 -12.67
N PRO A 82 1.73 -3.68 -12.28
CA PRO A 82 1.16 -4.68 -13.18
C PRO A 82 -0.30 -4.36 -13.55
N PHE A 83 -1.08 -3.75 -12.65
CA PHE A 83 -2.43 -3.30 -12.96
C PHE A 83 -2.45 -2.24 -14.08
N PHE A 84 -1.58 -1.23 -14.00
CA PHE A 84 -1.46 -0.17 -15.00
C PHE A 84 -1.05 -0.73 -16.36
N ILE A 85 -0.05 -1.60 -16.39
CA ILE A 85 0.40 -2.27 -17.62
C ILE A 85 -0.76 -3.06 -18.25
N ASN A 86 -1.52 -3.82 -17.44
CA ASN A 86 -2.70 -4.54 -17.94
C ASN A 86 -3.76 -3.57 -18.51
N CYS A 87 -4.08 -2.47 -17.82
CA CYS A 87 -5.02 -1.47 -18.32
C CYS A 87 -4.61 -0.91 -19.69
N VAL A 88 -3.31 -0.65 -19.88
CA VAL A 88 -2.79 -0.22 -21.19
C VAL A 88 -2.99 -1.29 -22.26
N LEU A 89 -2.75 -2.56 -21.92
CA LEU A 89 -2.90 -3.72 -22.82
C LEU A 89 -4.36 -4.05 -23.15
N TYR A 90 -5.33 -3.70 -22.30
CA TYR A 90 -6.76 -3.92 -22.55
C TYR A 90 -7.23 -3.27 -23.85
N ARG A 91 -6.60 -2.18 -24.30
CA ARG A 91 -6.89 -1.53 -25.59
C ARG A 91 -6.61 -2.43 -26.79
N ARG A 92 -5.76 -3.45 -26.62
CA ARG A 92 -5.37 -4.43 -27.65
C ARG A 92 -6.02 -5.80 -27.44
N GLY A 93 -6.97 -5.91 -26.50
CA GLY A 93 -7.58 -7.19 -26.16
C GLY A 93 -6.60 -8.18 -25.53
N SER A 94 -5.63 -7.70 -24.76
CA SER A 94 -4.60 -8.56 -24.15
C SER A 94 -4.31 -8.16 -22.70
N THR A 95 -3.62 -9.03 -21.98
CA THR A 95 -3.12 -8.85 -20.61
C THR A 95 -1.65 -9.24 -20.59
N ILE A 96 -0.92 -8.96 -19.51
CA ILE A 96 0.51 -9.36 -19.42
C ILE A 96 0.66 -10.87 -19.65
N GLY A 97 -0.18 -11.68 -18.98
CA GLY A 97 -0.15 -13.13 -19.12
C GLY A 97 -0.50 -13.61 -20.53
N LEU A 98 -1.53 -13.02 -21.15
CA LEU A 98 -1.90 -13.36 -22.52
C LEU A 98 -0.82 -12.93 -23.54
N SER A 99 -0.21 -11.77 -23.32
CA SER A 99 0.87 -11.27 -24.17
C SER A 99 2.09 -12.19 -24.13
N ILE A 100 2.44 -12.73 -22.95
CA ILE A 100 3.53 -13.71 -22.80
C ILE A 100 3.14 -15.04 -23.47
N ALA A 101 1.88 -15.45 -23.37
CA ALA A 101 1.37 -16.67 -23.99
C ALA A 101 1.08 -16.54 -25.50
N SER A 102 1.43 -15.42 -26.13
CA SER A 102 1.09 -15.12 -27.53
C SER A 102 -0.40 -15.34 -27.84
N ALA A 103 -1.26 -14.90 -26.92
CA ALA A 103 -2.70 -15.03 -26.99
C ALA A 103 -3.39 -13.65 -26.96
N ARG A 104 -4.60 -13.60 -27.52
CA ARG A 104 -5.40 -12.38 -27.62
C ARG A 104 -6.88 -12.71 -27.49
N ILE A 105 -7.65 -11.74 -27.01
CA ILE A 105 -9.09 -11.83 -26.80
C ILE A 105 -9.80 -11.23 -28.00
N ILE A 106 -10.66 -12.03 -28.62
CA ILE A 106 -11.57 -11.61 -29.69
C ILE A 106 -13.01 -11.72 -29.21
N ARG A 107 -13.90 -10.94 -29.82
CA ARG A 107 -15.34 -11.06 -29.63
C ARG A 107 -15.93 -12.10 -30.56
N GLU A 108 -17.15 -12.55 -30.28
CA GLU A 108 -17.92 -13.42 -31.18
C GLU A 108 -18.06 -12.87 -32.62
N ASN A 109 -18.10 -11.54 -32.76
CA ASN A 109 -18.14 -10.85 -34.06
C ASN A 109 -16.82 -10.91 -34.85
N GLY A 110 -15.74 -11.46 -34.27
CA GLY A 110 -14.40 -11.51 -34.89
C GLY A 110 -13.56 -10.23 -34.72
N ASP A 111 -14.10 -9.22 -34.04
CA ASP A 111 -13.36 -8.00 -33.69
C ASP A 111 -12.45 -8.20 -32.48
N VAL A 112 -11.36 -7.43 -32.43
CA VAL A 112 -10.48 -7.40 -31.25
C VAL A 112 -11.22 -6.75 -30.08
N SER A 113 -11.15 -7.40 -28.92
CA SER A 113 -11.76 -6.88 -27.69
C SER A 113 -11.17 -5.51 -27.34
N GLY A 114 -12.04 -4.51 -27.24
CA GLY A 114 -11.66 -3.17 -26.80
C GLY A 114 -11.45 -3.09 -25.29
N PHE A 115 -10.97 -1.94 -24.82
CA PHE A 115 -10.66 -1.68 -23.41
C PHE A 115 -11.82 -2.04 -22.47
N TYR A 116 -13.04 -1.59 -22.78
CA TYR A 116 -14.21 -1.85 -21.93
C TYR A 116 -14.50 -3.35 -21.80
N HIS A 117 -14.55 -4.07 -22.92
CA HIS A 117 -14.84 -5.51 -22.92
C HIS A 117 -13.78 -6.29 -22.15
N THR A 118 -12.49 -5.97 -22.34
CA THR A 118 -11.41 -6.65 -21.62
C THR A 118 -11.39 -6.29 -20.13
N ALA A 119 -11.69 -5.05 -19.76
CA ALA A 119 -11.77 -4.62 -18.36
C ALA A 119 -12.91 -5.31 -17.62
N VAL A 120 -14.13 -5.29 -18.17
CA VAL A 120 -15.30 -5.96 -17.57
C VAL A 120 -15.10 -7.48 -17.53
N ARG A 121 -14.48 -8.07 -18.57
CA ARG A 121 -14.07 -9.48 -18.56
C ARG A 121 -13.14 -9.80 -17.40
N GLN A 122 -12.17 -8.93 -17.06
CA GLN A 122 -11.32 -9.15 -15.89
C GLN A 122 -12.06 -9.02 -14.57
N MET A 123 -13.06 -8.15 -14.47
CA MET A 123 -13.93 -8.10 -13.30
C MET A 123 -14.77 -9.37 -13.18
N ALA A 124 -15.32 -9.87 -14.29
CA ALA A 124 -16.04 -11.15 -14.32
C ALA A 124 -15.13 -12.35 -13.99
N ALA A 125 -13.82 -12.26 -14.25
CA ALA A 125 -12.87 -13.29 -13.88
C ALA A 125 -12.79 -13.51 -12.35
N ILE A 126 -13.11 -12.49 -11.55
CA ILE A 126 -13.26 -12.63 -10.08
C ILE A 126 -14.36 -13.64 -9.75
N LEU A 127 -15.49 -13.61 -10.46
CA LEU A 127 -16.57 -14.59 -10.29
C LEU A 127 -16.13 -16.01 -10.66
N SER A 128 -15.22 -16.15 -11.63
CA SER A 128 -14.62 -17.44 -11.98
C SER A 128 -13.64 -17.94 -10.91
N PHE A 129 -13.04 -17.02 -10.14
CA PHE A 129 -12.07 -17.30 -9.09
C PHE A 129 -12.71 -17.68 -7.75
N ILE A 130 -13.83 -17.04 -7.37
CA ILE A 130 -14.58 -17.30 -6.12
C ILE A 130 -14.79 -18.80 -5.82
N PRO A 131 -15.28 -19.64 -6.77
CA PRO A 131 -15.47 -21.07 -6.54
C PRO A 131 -14.14 -21.84 -6.67
N LEU A 132 -13.09 -21.42 -5.96
CA LEU A 132 -11.74 -22.01 -6.02
C LEU A 132 -11.19 -22.14 -7.45
N GLY A 133 -11.50 -21.16 -8.30
CA GLY A 133 -11.09 -21.15 -9.70
C GLY A 133 -11.88 -22.06 -10.63
N LEU A 134 -12.98 -22.69 -10.20
CA LEU A 134 -13.79 -23.62 -11.03
C LEU A 134 -14.17 -23.02 -12.39
N GLY A 135 -14.42 -21.71 -12.46
CA GLY A 135 -14.75 -21.05 -13.72
C GLY A 135 -13.61 -21.04 -14.74
N TYR A 136 -12.36 -21.18 -14.30
CA TYR A 136 -11.21 -21.38 -15.19
C TYR A 136 -11.09 -22.82 -15.67
N TRP A 137 -11.30 -23.80 -14.76
CA TRP A 137 -11.29 -25.22 -15.11
C TRP A 137 -12.38 -25.57 -16.13
N TRP A 138 -13.47 -24.81 -16.17
CA TRP A 138 -14.53 -24.99 -17.16
C TRP A 138 -14.05 -25.04 -18.61
N ALA A 139 -12.95 -24.34 -18.93
CA ALA A 139 -12.36 -24.35 -20.26
C ALA A 139 -11.88 -25.74 -20.73
N PHE A 140 -11.69 -26.72 -19.83
CA PHE A 140 -11.33 -28.09 -20.21
C PHE A 140 -12.52 -28.92 -20.71
N TRP A 141 -13.73 -28.62 -20.26
CA TRP A 141 -14.95 -29.33 -20.65
C TRP A 141 -15.73 -28.63 -21.76
N ASP A 142 -15.52 -27.32 -21.92
CA ASP A 142 -16.22 -26.53 -22.93
C ASP A 142 -15.69 -26.80 -24.36
N PRO A 143 -16.55 -27.10 -25.35
CA PRO A 143 -16.13 -27.34 -26.74
C PRO A 143 -15.35 -26.17 -27.36
N HIS A 144 -15.62 -24.94 -26.92
CA HIS A 144 -14.95 -23.72 -27.38
C HIS A 144 -13.83 -23.26 -26.45
N ARG A 145 -13.49 -24.07 -25.44
CA ARG A 145 -12.46 -23.77 -24.42
C ARG A 145 -12.69 -22.45 -23.69
N GLN A 146 -13.96 -22.06 -23.51
CA GLN A 146 -14.32 -20.82 -22.82
C GLN A 146 -14.38 -21.03 -21.31
N THR A 147 -13.86 -20.05 -20.57
CA THR A 147 -14.12 -19.92 -19.13
C THR A 147 -15.48 -19.28 -18.87
N TRP A 148 -15.95 -19.25 -17.61
CA TRP A 148 -17.21 -18.58 -17.27
C TRP A 148 -17.21 -17.08 -17.62
N HIS A 149 -16.11 -16.38 -17.34
CA HIS A 149 -16.01 -14.95 -17.68
C HIS A 149 -15.92 -14.70 -19.20
N ASP A 150 -15.37 -15.65 -19.96
CA ASP A 150 -15.41 -15.59 -21.43
C ASP A 150 -16.83 -15.74 -21.97
N LYS A 151 -17.62 -16.65 -21.38
CA LYS A 151 -19.04 -16.84 -21.73
C LYS A 151 -19.89 -15.61 -21.42
N ILE A 152 -19.72 -15.04 -20.22
CA ILE A 152 -20.46 -13.83 -19.80
C ILE A 152 -20.21 -12.66 -20.76
N MET A 153 -18.97 -12.55 -21.27
CA MET A 153 -18.56 -11.43 -22.14
C MET A 153 -18.64 -11.73 -23.63
N HIS A 154 -19.07 -12.93 -24.02
CA HIS A 154 -19.09 -13.38 -25.42
C HIS A 154 -17.72 -13.20 -26.12
N THR A 155 -16.67 -13.63 -25.43
CA THR A 155 -15.28 -13.52 -25.90
C THR A 155 -14.60 -14.88 -26.06
N TYR A 156 -13.60 -14.93 -26.93
CA TYR A 156 -12.77 -16.10 -27.17
C TYR A 156 -11.30 -15.72 -27.04
N VAL A 157 -10.50 -16.64 -26.49
CA VAL A 157 -9.04 -16.49 -26.44
C VAL A 157 -8.44 -17.26 -27.61
N VAL A 158 -7.76 -16.54 -28.50
CA VAL A 158 -7.13 -17.08 -29.71
C VAL A 158 -5.64 -16.78 -29.73
N ARG A 159 -4.89 -17.50 -30.55
CA ARG A 159 -3.47 -17.19 -30.78
C ARG A 159 -3.34 -15.82 -31.45
N ASN A 160 -2.34 -15.06 -31.02
CA ASN A 160 -2.03 -13.77 -31.58
C ASN A 160 -1.41 -13.96 -32.98
N THR A 161 -2.15 -13.60 -34.02
CA THR A 161 -1.68 -13.61 -35.41
C THR A 161 -1.41 -12.17 -35.89
N PRO A 162 -0.50 -11.96 -36.86
CA PRO A 162 -0.21 -10.62 -37.39
C PRO A 162 -1.45 -9.89 -37.92
N GLU A 163 -2.43 -10.64 -38.45
CA GLU A 163 -3.70 -10.08 -38.89
C GLU A 163 -4.47 -9.42 -37.72
N LEU A 164 -4.56 -10.11 -36.58
CA LEU A 164 -5.25 -9.60 -35.38
C LEU A 164 -4.53 -8.40 -34.76
N GLU A 165 -3.23 -8.25 -34.98
CA GLU A 165 -2.48 -7.08 -34.48
C GLU A 165 -2.84 -5.80 -35.22
N SER A 166 -3.15 -5.91 -36.52
CA SER A 166 -3.54 -4.78 -37.36
C SER A 166 -4.98 -4.29 -37.12
N ARG A 167 -5.83 -5.14 -36.53
CA ARG A 167 -7.25 -4.83 -36.30
C ARG A 167 -7.42 -3.82 -35.16
N LYS A 168 -8.27 -2.82 -35.37
CA LYS A 168 -8.60 -1.80 -34.36
C LYS A 168 -9.51 -2.40 -33.29
N GLY A 169 -9.18 -2.14 -32.02
CA GLY A 169 -10.04 -2.50 -30.89
C GLY A 169 -11.32 -1.65 -30.85
N THR A 170 -12.40 -2.24 -30.34
CA THR A 170 -13.77 -1.67 -30.34
C THR A 170 -14.01 -0.51 -29.37
N SER A 171 -12.99 0.01 -28.67
CA SER A 171 -13.21 0.94 -27.55
C SER A 171 -13.35 2.40 -27.98
N SER A 172 -14.37 3.08 -27.43
CA SER A 172 -14.52 4.53 -27.60
C SER A 172 -13.44 5.31 -26.83
N LYS A 173 -12.99 6.44 -27.38
CA LYS A 173 -12.02 7.34 -26.70
C LYS A 173 -12.57 7.82 -25.35
N GLY A 174 -13.87 8.11 -25.27
CA GLY A 174 -14.53 8.56 -24.04
C GLY A 174 -14.49 7.52 -22.91
N ALA A 175 -14.72 6.23 -23.22
CA ALA A 175 -14.64 5.17 -22.21
C ALA A 175 -13.22 5.02 -21.63
N VAL A 176 -12.19 5.20 -22.46
CA VAL A 176 -10.80 5.16 -22.01
C VAL A 176 -10.48 6.36 -21.12
N VAL A 177 -10.88 7.58 -21.54
CA VAL A 177 -10.63 8.81 -20.77
C VAL A 177 -11.34 8.76 -19.41
N THR A 178 -12.62 8.38 -19.39
CA THR A 178 -13.40 8.28 -18.15
C THR A 178 -12.81 7.26 -17.17
N PHE A 179 -12.32 6.12 -17.66
CA PHE A 179 -11.63 5.15 -16.82
C PHE A 179 -10.37 5.73 -16.17
N TRP A 180 -9.49 6.37 -16.96
CA TRP A 180 -8.26 6.95 -16.42
C TRP A 180 -8.52 8.11 -15.46
N ALA A 181 -9.53 8.94 -15.74
CA ALA A 181 -9.96 10.00 -14.83
C ALA A 181 -10.49 9.40 -13.51
N ALA A 182 -11.35 8.38 -13.58
CA ALA A 182 -11.86 7.69 -12.40
C ALA A 182 -10.73 7.03 -11.59
N LEU A 183 -9.76 6.40 -12.25
CA LEU A 183 -8.59 5.82 -11.58
C LEU A 183 -7.74 6.89 -10.89
N ALA A 184 -7.50 8.03 -11.54
CA ALA A 184 -6.76 9.14 -10.94
C ALA A 184 -7.48 9.69 -9.70
N VAL A 185 -8.80 9.90 -9.78
CA VAL A 185 -9.62 10.32 -8.63
C VAL A 185 -9.56 9.27 -7.50
N ALA A 186 -9.69 7.99 -7.83
CA ALA A 186 -9.61 6.91 -6.83
C ALA A 186 -8.25 6.88 -6.13
N LEU A 187 -7.15 7.05 -6.87
CA LEU A 187 -5.81 7.12 -6.29
C LEU A 187 -5.65 8.32 -5.36
N VAL A 188 -6.15 9.49 -5.73
CA VAL A 188 -6.15 10.69 -4.87
C VAL A 188 -6.98 10.44 -3.60
N LEU A 189 -8.16 9.83 -3.72
CA LEU A 189 -8.98 9.51 -2.55
C LEU A 189 -8.28 8.52 -1.62
N VAL A 190 -7.66 7.47 -2.16
CA VAL A 190 -6.90 6.48 -1.38
C VAL A 190 -5.74 7.15 -0.65
N THR A 191 -4.96 8.02 -1.31
CA THR A 191 -3.85 8.71 -0.65
C THR A 191 -4.32 9.67 0.44
N LEU A 192 -5.43 10.40 0.21
CA LEU A 192 -6.03 11.27 1.21
C LEU A 192 -6.53 10.49 2.42
N VAL A 193 -7.20 9.34 2.20
CA VAL A 193 -7.67 8.48 3.28
C VAL A 193 -6.50 7.87 4.05
N SER A 194 -5.46 7.38 3.36
CA SER A 194 -4.25 6.88 4.04
C SER A 194 -3.57 7.97 4.86
N ALA A 195 -3.44 9.19 4.34
CA ALA A 195 -2.89 10.32 5.08
C ALA A 195 -3.74 10.68 6.31
N LEU A 196 -5.07 10.67 6.17
CA LEU A 196 -6.00 10.90 7.27
C LEU A 196 -5.88 9.83 8.36
N VAL A 197 -5.81 8.54 7.96
CA VAL A 197 -5.63 7.42 8.90
C VAL A 197 -4.31 7.55 9.65
N LEU A 198 -3.21 7.89 8.96
CA LEU A 198 -1.92 8.12 9.60
C LEU A 198 -1.97 9.31 10.58
N ALA A 199 -2.60 10.41 10.19
CA ALA A 199 -2.80 11.56 11.06
C ALA A 199 -3.65 11.20 12.29
N ALA A 200 -4.76 10.48 12.10
CA ALA A 200 -5.63 10.03 13.19
C ALA A 200 -4.92 9.05 14.13
N MET A 201 -4.15 8.09 13.58
CA MET A 201 -3.34 7.17 14.38
C MET A 201 -2.26 7.91 15.17
N SER A 202 -1.59 8.90 14.57
CA SER A 202 -0.60 9.72 15.28
C SER A 202 -1.22 10.55 16.41
N ALA A 203 -2.42 11.10 16.20
CA ALA A 203 -3.16 11.83 17.22
C ALA A 203 -3.63 10.90 18.34
N PHE A 204 -4.17 9.72 18.00
CA PHE A 204 -4.63 8.73 18.96
C PHE A 204 -3.49 8.18 19.83
N LEU A 205 -2.34 7.84 19.22
CA LEU A 205 -1.14 7.44 19.95
C LEU A 205 -0.57 8.59 20.79
N GLY A 206 -0.70 9.85 20.32
CA GLY A 206 -0.30 11.04 21.06
C GLY A 206 -1.18 11.37 22.28
N THR A 207 -2.42 10.86 22.33
CA THR A 207 -3.34 11.08 23.47
C THR A 207 -3.11 10.15 24.68
N GLY A 208 -2.14 9.24 24.62
CA GLY A 208 -1.67 8.50 25.81
C GLY A 208 -2.69 7.56 26.45
N LEU A 209 -3.61 6.96 25.67
CA LEU A 209 -4.58 5.98 26.17
C LEU A 209 -4.01 4.56 26.39
N PHE A 210 -2.70 4.44 26.61
CA PHE A 210 -2.03 3.21 27.03
C PHE A 210 -0.95 3.50 28.06
#